data_AF-A0A5N6X390-F1
#
_entry.id   AF-A0A5N6X390-F1
#
_cell.length_a   1.000
_cell.length_b   1.000
_cell.length_c   1.000
_cell.angle_alpha   90.00
_cell.angle_beta   90.00
_cell.angle_gamma   90.00
#
_symmetry.space_group_name_H-M   'P 1'
#
loop_
_entity.id
_entity.type
_entity.pdbx_description
1 polymer ?
#
loop_
_entity_poly.entity_id
_entity_poly.type
_entity_poly.pdbx_seq_one_letter_code
_entity_poly.pdbx_strand_id
1 'polypeptide(L)'
;MEPNVLLAKTTFFVLGFYSENFTYPTFAPVEIPGAGQYVQLLCTPGDTPILGLGHARTNIGLFVKAILEQPEKTAGGKNVSAFTEQTTPEKLLQSWAIVNGRKAVYVEVNLETFTALWTNAGVDMFAKMMEFHRYMDKNPCAGSENILTKGDLGVEGLLSVEESFEVLKS
;
A
#
# COMPACT_ATOMS: atom_id res chain seq x y z
N MET A 1 -15.35 -35.31 4.16
CA MET A 1 -14.98 -34.42 3.04
C MET A 1 -13.46 -34.45 3.00
N GLU A 2 -12.87 -34.94 1.92
CA GLU A 2 -11.40 -34.92 1.77
C GLU A 2 -10.91 -33.48 1.96
N PRO A 3 -9.83 -33.23 2.72
CA PRO A 3 -9.25 -31.91 2.83
C PRO A 3 -8.97 -31.38 1.42
N ASN A 4 -9.32 -30.12 1.14
CA ASN A 4 -8.96 -29.51 -0.13
C ASN A 4 -7.42 -29.48 -0.23
N VAL A 5 -6.87 -30.44 -0.98
CA VAL A 5 -5.41 -30.71 -1.05
C VAL A 5 -4.63 -29.49 -1.54
N LEU A 6 -5.27 -28.62 -2.32
CA LEU A 6 -4.67 -27.36 -2.76
C LEU A 6 -4.64 -26.37 -1.60
N LEU A 7 -5.75 -26.18 -0.88
CA LEU A 7 -5.81 -25.25 0.26
C LEU A 7 -4.78 -25.61 1.33
N ALA A 8 -4.57 -26.90 1.58
CA ALA A 8 -3.57 -27.40 2.53
C ALA A 8 -2.14 -26.89 2.24
N LYS A 9 -1.82 -26.60 0.97
CA LYS A 9 -0.52 -26.10 0.52
C LYS A 9 -0.53 -24.61 0.15
N THR A 10 -1.66 -23.94 0.32
CA THR A 10 -1.86 -22.56 -0.12
C THR A 10 -1.61 -21.58 1.02
N THR A 11 -0.95 -20.47 0.68
CA THR A 11 -0.89 -19.26 1.51
C THR A 11 -1.51 -18.12 0.70
N PHE A 12 -2.40 -17.35 1.32
CA PHE A 12 -2.95 -16.14 0.72
C PHE A 12 -2.07 -14.95 1.10
N PHE A 13 -1.41 -14.38 0.11
CA PHE A 13 -0.48 -13.27 0.32
C PHE A 13 -1.13 -11.95 -0.07
N VAL A 14 -1.35 -11.07 0.92
CA VAL A 14 -2.05 -9.80 0.75
C VAL A 14 -1.07 -8.66 0.91
N LEU A 15 -1.00 -7.80 -0.09
CA LEU A 15 0.00 -6.75 -0.20
C LEU A 15 -0.59 -5.39 0.24
N GLY A 16 0.17 -4.63 1.02
CA GLY A 16 -0.12 -3.24 1.36
C GLY A 16 0.12 -2.26 0.20
N PHE A 17 0.00 -0.97 0.46
CA PHE A 17 0.16 0.11 -0.51
C PHE A 17 1.63 0.36 -0.86
N TYR A 18 1.96 0.42 -2.16
CA TYR A 18 3.34 0.52 -2.63
C TYR A 18 3.80 1.97 -2.67
N SER A 19 5.05 2.24 -2.29
CA SER A 19 5.61 3.59 -2.46
C SER A 19 5.77 3.94 -3.94
N GLU A 20 6.01 2.93 -4.79
CA GLU A 20 6.03 3.04 -6.24
C GLU A 20 4.73 3.59 -6.83
N ASN A 21 3.61 3.53 -6.11
CA ASN A 21 2.35 4.13 -6.57
C ASN A 21 2.51 5.63 -6.86
N PHE A 22 3.39 6.33 -6.12
CA PHE A 22 3.68 7.77 -6.32
C PHE A 22 4.39 8.07 -7.66
N THR A 23 4.81 7.05 -8.41
CA THR A 23 5.35 7.21 -9.77
C THR A 23 4.25 7.20 -10.85
N TYR A 24 3.04 6.76 -10.51
CA TYR A 24 1.90 6.78 -11.43
C TYR A 24 1.20 8.14 -11.38
N PRO A 25 0.85 8.75 -12.53
CA PRO A 25 0.26 10.09 -12.57
C PRO A 25 -0.91 10.30 -11.59
N THR A 26 -1.78 9.31 -11.46
CA THR A 26 -2.98 9.36 -10.59
C THR A 26 -2.67 9.53 -9.10
N PHE A 27 -1.52 9.03 -8.63
CA PHE A 27 -1.11 9.14 -7.22
C PHE A 27 0.11 10.06 -7.05
N ALA A 28 0.76 10.46 -8.14
CA ALA A 28 1.91 11.34 -8.10
C ALA A 28 1.49 12.76 -7.65
N PRO A 29 2.27 13.42 -6.78
CA PRO A 29 2.06 14.83 -6.49
C PRO A 29 2.33 15.67 -7.75
N VAL A 30 1.44 16.62 -8.02
CA VAL A 30 1.51 17.52 -9.20
C VAL A 30 1.97 18.90 -8.75
N GLU A 31 2.91 19.50 -9.47
CA GLU A 31 3.37 20.86 -9.19
C GLU A 31 2.29 21.89 -9.57
N ILE A 32 2.03 22.85 -8.69
CA ILE A 32 1.24 24.03 -8.99
C ILE A 32 2.13 25.07 -9.69
N PRO A 33 1.87 25.43 -10.96
CA PRO A 33 2.72 26.34 -11.71
C PRO A 33 2.93 27.68 -11.00
N GLY A 34 4.19 28.07 -10.83
CA GLY A 34 4.57 29.35 -10.22
C GLY A 34 4.50 29.40 -8.69
N ALA A 35 3.98 28.38 -8.02
CA ALA A 35 3.88 28.35 -6.55
C ALA A 35 5.06 27.60 -5.88
N GLY A 36 5.77 26.74 -6.62
CA GLY A 36 6.80 25.87 -6.05
C GLY A 36 6.25 24.90 -4.99
N GLN A 37 4.95 24.61 -5.06
CA GLN A 37 4.23 23.70 -4.17
C GLN A 37 3.65 22.55 -4.98
N TYR A 38 3.52 21.39 -4.36
CA TYR A 38 2.90 20.21 -4.95
C TYR A 38 1.54 19.96 -4.31
N VAL A 39 0.63 19.37 -5.07
CA VAL A 39 -0.68 18.92 -4.59
C VAL A 39 -0.87 17.45 -4.93
N GLN A 40 -1.48 16.69 -4.03
CA GLN A 40 -2.00 15.36 -4.34
C GLN A 40 -3.53 15.41 -4.22
N LEU A 41 -4.21 14.98 -5.28
CA LEU A 41 -5.66 15.05 -5.41
C LEU A 41 -6.22 13.62 -5.42
N LEU A 42 -6.77 13.17 -4.29
CA LEU A 42 -7.36 11.83 -4.15
C LEU A 42 -8.81 11.92 -3.68
N CYS A 43 -9.63 10.93 -4.02
CA CYS A 43 -11.03 10.85 -3.58
C CYS A 43 -11.21 10.15 -2.22
N THR A 44 -10.28 10.38 -1.28
CA THR A 44 -10.25 9.67 0.00
C THR A 44 -9.79 10.62 1.09
N PRO A 45 -10.32 10.50 2.33
CA PRO A 45 -9.85 11.32 3.43
C PRO A 45 -8.37 11.11 3.70
N GLY A 46 -7.65 12.21 3.92
CA GLY A 46 -6.20 12.22 4.12
C GLY A 46 -5.74 11.42 5.33
N ASP A 47 -6.62 11.24 6.32
CA ASP A 47 -6.42 10.50 7.56
C ASP A 47 -6.85 9.02 7.49
N THR A 48 -7.33 8.55 6.33
CA THR A 48 -7.75 7.15 6.14
C THR A 48 -6.60 6.19 6.46
N PRO A 49 -6.78 5.21 7.35
CA PRO A 49 -5.73 4.23 7.65
C PRO A 49 -5.34 3.39 6.43
N ILE A 50 -4.05 3.26 6.18
CA ILE A 50 -3.47 2.43 5.12
C ILE A 50 -2.32 1.60 5.68
N LEU A 51 -2.19 0.36 5.21
CA LEU A 51 -1.02 -0.48 5.44
C LEU A 51 0.00 -0.21 4.34
N GLY A 52 1.10 0.48 4.64
CA GLY A 52 2.17 0.78 3.69
C GLY A 52 3.11 -0.42 3.52
N LEU A 53 3.34 -0.86 2.29
CA LEU A 53 4.32 -1.90 1.98
C LEU A 53 5.75 -1.36 1.90
N GLY A 54 5.92 -0.07 1.60
CA GLY A 54 7.24 0.48 1.24
C GLY A 54 7.63 0.10 -0.20
N HIS A 55 8.90 -0.25 -0.40
CA HIS A 55 9.50 -0.55 -1.69
C HIS A 55 9.13 -1.96 -2.11
N ALA A 56 8.12 -2.08 -2.96
CA ALA A 56 7.54 -3.33 -3.40
C ALA A 56 8.61 -4.27 -4.00
N ARG A 57 9.54 -3.74 -4.81
CA ARG A 57 10.59 -4.55 -5.45
C ARG A 57 11.48 -5.29 -4.45
N THR A 58 11.75 -4.72 -3.28
CA THR A 58 12.54 -5.37 -2.22
C THR A 58 11.66 -6.18 -1.29
N ASN A 59 10.62 -5.55 -0.74
CA ASN A 59 9.90 -6.07 0.41
C ASN A 59 9.06 -7.30 0.07
N ILE A 60 8.46 -7.35 -1.13
CA ILE A 60 7.69 -8.52 -1.58
C ILE A 60 8.55 -9.79 -1.55
N GLY A 61 9.78 -9.71 -2.06
CA GLY A 61 10.69 -10.85 -2.10
C GLY A 61 11.05 -11.37 -0.70
N LEU A 62 11.24 -10.46 0.25
CA LEU A 62 11.55 -10.81 1.65
C LEU A 62 10.38 -11.54 2.32
N PHE A 63 9.16 -11.06 2.14
CA PHE A 63 7.97 -11.75 2.64
C PHE A 63 7.77 -13.12 1.97
N VAL A 64 7.86 -13.19 0.64
CA VAL A 64 7.70 -14.45 -0.10
C VAL A 64 8.75 -15.48 0.35
N LYS A 65 10.00 -15.07 0.54
CA LYS A 65 11.05 -15.93 1.09
C LYS A 65 10.64 -16.49 2.46
N ALA A 66 10.24 -15.63 3.40
CA ALA A 66 9.85 -16.07 4.74
C ALA A 66 8.63 -17.00 4.74
N ILE A 67 7.67 -16.78 3.83
CA ILE A 67 6.50 -17.65 3.65
C ILE A 67 6.94 -19.05 3.23
N LEU A 68 7.84 -19.15 2.25
CA LEU A 68 8.31 -20.41 1.70
C LEU A 68 9.24 -21.18 2.67
N GLU A 69 9.97 -20.46 3.53
CA GLU A 69 10.86 -21.05 4.55
C GLU A 69 10.09 -21.56 5.79
N GLN A 70 8.85 -21.12 6.01
CA GLN A 70 8.03 -21.47 7.18
C GLN A 70 6.64 -22.03 6.80
N PRO A 71 6.56 -23.04 5.92
CA PRO A 71 5.27 -23.58 5.45
C PRO A 71 4.42 -24.16 6.58
N GLU A 72 5.02 -24.62 7.67
CA GLU A 72 4.31 -25.10 8.87
C GLU A 72 3.50 -24.00 9.57
N LYS A 73 3.88 -22.72 9.38
CA LYS A 73 3.13 -21.57 9.87
C LYS A 73 2.18 -21.02 8.81
N THR A 74 2.58 -21.02 7.55
CA THR A 74 1.94 -20.23 6.48
C THR A 74 1.02 -21.02 5.56
N ALA A 75 1.16 -22.34 5.47
CA ALA A 75 0.30 -23.18 4.62
C ALA A 75 -1.08 -23.42 5.28
N GLY A 76 -1.95 -24.16 4.60
CA GLY A 76 -3.30 -24.44 5.12
C GLY A 76 -4.30 -23.31 4.95
N GLY A 77 -4.12 -22.46 3.94
CA GLY A 77 -5.02 -21.35 3.63
C GLY A 77 -4.86 -20.17 4.58
N LYS A 78 -3.70 -20.04 5.26
CA LYS A 78 -3.42 -18.89 6.12
C LYS A 78 -3.19 -17.64 5.28
N ASN A 79 -3.49 -16.50 5.88
CA ASN A 79 -3.29 -15.20 5.27
C ASN A 79 -2.02 -14.55 5.81
N VAL A 80 -1.23 -13.97 4.93
CA VAL A 80 -0.05 -13.18 5.28
C VAL A 80 -0.27 -11.76 4.79
N SER A 81 -0.30 -10.81 5.70
CA SER A 81 -0.45 -9.38 5.39
C SER A 81 0.92 -8.72 5.34
N ALA A 82 1.39 -8.38 4.14
CA ALA A 82 2.65 -7.70 3.92
C ALA A 82 2.48 -6.18 4.02
N PHE A 83 3.05 -5.63 5.08
CA PHE A 83 3.22 -4.20 5.28
C PHE A 83 4.40 -3.94 6.21
N THR A 84 4.99 -2.77 6.09
CA THR A 84 6.08 -2.29 6.95
C THR A 84 5.55 -1.43 8.07
N GLU A 85 4.54 -0.60 7.80
CA GLU A 85 3.97 0.32 8.79
C GLU A 85 2.51 0.67 8.46
N GLN A 86 1.81 1.17 9.47
CA GLN A 86 0.50 1.79 9.28
C GLN A 86 0.70 3.29 9.07
N THR A 87 0.04 3.83 8.05
CA THR A 87 0.14 5.22 7.62
C THR A 87 -1.21 5.73 7.12
N THR A 88 -1.22 6.88 6.47
CA THR A 88 -2.39 7.52 5.88
C THR A 88 -1.99 8.19 4.56
N PRO A 89 -2.90 8.45 3.60
CA PRO A 89 -2.58 9.17 2.37
C PRO A 89 -1.81 10.48 2.59
N GLU A 90 -2.23 11.28 3.57
CA GLU A 90 -1.59 12.55 3.86
C GLU A 90 -0.17 12.36 4.39
N LYS A 91 0.05 11.46 5.36
CA LYS A 91 1.38 11.09 5.84
C LYS A 91 2.30 10.56 4.74
N LEU A 92 1.79 9.70 3.83
CA LEU A 92 2.56 9.23 2.67
C LEU A 92 3.05 10.41 1.82
N LEU A 93 2.17 11.38 1.55
CA LEU A 93 2.52 12.60 0.83
C LEU A 93 3.57 13.43 1.57
N GLN A 94 3.42 13.58 2.89
CA GLN A 94 4.38 14.33 3.69
C GLN A 94 5.75 13.65 3.72
N SER A 95 5.82 12.33 3.86
CA SER A 95 7.08 11.57 3.75
C SER A 95 7.74 11.78 2.38
N TRP A 96 6.96 11.69 1.29
CA TRP A 96 7.47 11.98 -0.05
C TRP A 96 8.01 13.42 -0.15
N ALA A 97 7.30 14.40 0.42
CA ALA A 97 7.68 15.81 0.33
C ALA A 97 8.97 16.10 1.12
N ILE A 98 9.09 15.56 2.34
CA ILE A 98 10.29 15.67 3.19
C ILE A 98 11.50 15.11 2.44
N VAL A 99 11.38 13.86 1.97
CA VAL A 99 12.42 13.17 1.22
C VAL A 99 12.85 13.99 0.02
N ASN A 100 11.92 14.50 -0.79
CA ASN A 100 12.23 15.26 -2.01
C ASN A 100 12.57 16.75 -1.77
N GLY A 101 12.61 17.22 -0.53
CA GLY A 101 12.84 18.64 -0.21
C GLY A 101 11.76 19.56 -0.80
N ARG A 102 10.52 19.08 -0.92
CA ARG A 102 9.37 19.80 -1.49
C ARG A 102 8.36 20.16 -0.41
N LYS A 103 7.46 21.10 -0.76
CA LYS A 103 6.23 21.35 0.01
C LYS A 103 5.08 20.71 -0.74
N ALA A 104 4.25 19.95 -0.03
CA ALA A 104 3.09 19.28 -0.62
C ALA A 104 1.84 19.45 0.25
N VAL A 105 0.69 19.60 -0.42
CA VAL A 105 -0.63 19.71 0.21
C VAL A 105 -1.50 18.55 -0.25
N TYR A 106 -2.12 17.86 0.70
CA TYR A 106 -3.12 16.84 0.40
C TYR A 106 -4.48 17.51 0.21
N VAL A 107 -5.20 17.17 -0.86
CA VAL A 107 -6.53 17.68 -1.12
C VAL A 107 -7.46 16.51 -1.42
N GLU A 108 -8.38 16.27 -0.50
CA GLU A 108 -9.51 15.37 -0.75
C GLU A 108 -10.47 16.04 -1.76
N VAL A 109 -10.78 15.32 -2.83
CA VAL A 109 -11.79 15.71 -3.81
C VAL A 109 -12.93 14.69 -3.80
N ASN A 110 -14.11 15.04 -4.31
CA ASN A 110 -15.17 14.04 -4.47
C ASN A 110 -14.85 13.07 -5.62
N LEU A 111 -15.54 11.93 -5.65
CA LEU A 111 -15.34 10.89 -6.67
C LEU A 111 -15.50 11.43 -8.10
N GLU A 112 -16.55 12.23 -8.35
CA GLU A 112 -16.83 12.83 -9.66
C GLU A 112 -15.69 13.72 -10.15
N THR A 113 -15.10 14.51 -9.25
CA THR A 113 -13.96 15.39 -9.56
C THR A 113 -12.72 14.55 -9.83
N PHE A 114 -12.47 13.52 -9.02
CA PHE A 114 -11.33 12.63 -9.22
C PHE A 114 -11.38 11.90 -10.57
N THR A 115 -12.56 11.38 -10.95
CA THR A 115 -12.74 10.70 -12.25
C THR A 115 -12.67 11.66 -13.43
N ALA A 116 -13.07 12.93 -13.25
CA ALA A 116 -12.92 13.96 -14.26
C ALA A 116 -11.46 14.43 -14.44
N LEU A 117 -10.68 14.50 -13.37
CA LEU A 117 -9.27 14.92 -13.39
C LEU A 117 -8.36 13.88 -14.05
N TRP A 118 -8.58 12.60 -13.77
CA TRP A 118 -7.72 11.51 -14.24
C TRP A 118 -8.42 10.75 -15.37
N THR A 119 -7.94 10.92 -16.61
CA THR A 119 -8.54 10.31 -17.81
C THR A 119 -8.00 8.91 -18.15
N ASN A 120 -7.20 8.34 -17.25
CA ASN A 120 -6.51 7.07 -17.50
C ASN A 120 -7.50 5.91 -17.36
N ALA A 121 -7.36 4.88 -18.19
CA ALA A 121 -8.16 3.66 -18.05
C ALA A 121 -7.99 3.07 -16.64
N GLY A 122 -9.10 2.77 -15.95
CA GLY A 122 -9.08 2.17 -14.60
C GLY A 122 -9.19 3.16 -13.43
N VAL A 123 -9.42 4.45 -13.67
CA VAL A 123 -9.60 5.44 -12.60
C VAL A 123 -10.79 5.13 -11.68
N ASP A 124 -11.88 4.60 -12.21
CA ASP A 124 -12.99 4.09 -11.39
C ASP A 124 -12.57 2.93 -10.46
N MET A 125 -11.59 2.13 -10.88
CA MET A 125 -11.04 1.06 -10.04
C MET A 125 -10.18 1.63 -8.92
N PHE A 126 -9.37 2.65 -9.20
CA PHE A 126 -8.57 3.31 -8.16
C PHE A 126 -9.44 4.00 -7.11
N ALA A 127 -10.52 4.65 -7.54
CA ALA A 127 -11.50 5.21 -6.62
C ALA A 127 -12.08 4.16 -5.67
N LYS A 128 -12.54 3.01 -6.22
CA LYS A 128 -13.06 1.89 -5.43
C LYS A 128 -12.00 1.26 -4.54
N MET A 129 -10.75 1.16 -5.02
CA MET A 129 -9.63 0.67 -4.23
C MET A 129 -9.37 1.58 -3.03
N MET A 130 -9.37 2.90 -3.23
CA MET A 130 -9.14 3.83 -2.13
C MET A 130 -10.33 3.89 -1.17
N GLU A 131 -11.57 3.76 -1.67
CA GLU A 131 -12.76 3.58 -0.83
C GLU A 131 -12.66 2.29 0.01
N PHE A 132 -12.17 1.19 -0.57
CA PHE A 132 -11.93 -0.06 0.15
C PHE A 132 -10.97 0.13 1.33
N HIS A 133 -9.97 1.02 1.21
CA HIS A 133 -9.05 1.33 2.33
C HIS A 133 -9.73 1.94 3.54
N ARG A 134 -10.88 2.61 3.38
CA ARG A 134 -11.67 3.14 4.52
C ARG A 134 -12.24 2.04 5.41
N TYR A 135 -12.33 0.83 4.90
CA TYR A 135 -12.84 -0.34 5.63
C TYR A 135 -11.70 -1.28 6.08
N MET A 136 -10.43 -0.87 5.88
CA MET A 136 -9.21 -1.65 6.18
C MET A 136 -8.67 -1.39 7.61
N ASP A 137 -9.51 -1.12 8.62
CA ASP A 137 -9.05 -1.05 10.02
C ASP A 137 -8.29 -2.34 10.44
N LYS A 138 -8.62 -3.45 9.76
CA LYS A 138 -7.86 -4.71 9.66
C LYS A 138 -7.95 -5.18 8.21
N ASN A 139 -6.92 -5.83 7.68
CA ASN A 139 -6.91 -6.38 6.32
C ASN A 139 -8.10 -7.37 6.12
N PRO A 140 -9.19 -7.00 5.42
CA PRO A 140 -10.43 -7.75 5.34
C PRO A 140 -10.41 -8.78 4.20
N CYS A 141 -9.40 -8.77 3.31
CA CYS A 141 -9.16 -9.87 2.37
C CYS A 141 -8.82 -11.18 3.11
N ALA A 142 -8.35 -11.04 4.34
CA ALA A 142 -8.20 -12.12 5.28
C ALA A 142 -9.34 -12.04 6.29
N GLY A 143 -10.33 -12.93 6.20
CA GLY A 143 -11.30 -13.13 7.29
C GLY A 143 -10.55 -13.13 8.64
N SER A 144 -11.14 -12.50 9.65
CA SER A 144 -10.50 -11.98 10.87
C SER A 144 -9.74 -12.97 11.77
N GLU A 145 -9.54 -14.22 11.35
CA GLU A 145 -8.89 -15.26 12.10
C GLU A 145 -7.62 -15.76 11.37
N ASN A 146 -6.46 -15.56 12.01
CA ASN A 146 -5.13 -16.04 11.57
C ASN A 146 -4.45 -15.25 10.43
N ILE A 147 -4.25 -13.95 10.63
CA ILE A 147 -3.38 -13.13 9.77
C ILE A 147 -1.97 -13.13 10.35
N LEU A 148 -1.00 -13.60 9.57
CA LEU A 148 0.42 -13.48 9.89
C LEU A 148 0.97 -12.18 9.31
N THR A 149 1.88 -11.56 10.04
CA THR A 149 2.54 -10.31 9.69
C THR A 149 4.05 -10.50 9.63
N LYS A 150 4.80 -9.44 9.32
CA LYS A 150 6.27 -9.46 9.40
C LYS A 150 6.79 -9.92 10.76
N GLY A 151 6.07 -9.61 11.86
CA GLY A 151 6.48 -9.98 13.21
C GLY A 151 6.38 -11.48 13.45
N ASP A 152 5.30 -12.12 13.01
CA ASP A 152 5.05 -13.55 13.19
C ASP A 152 6.02 -14.42 12.37
N LEU A 153 6.48 -13.88 11.24
CA LEU A 153 7.39 -14.54 10.31
C LEU A 153 8.86 -14.14 10.51
N GLY A 154 9.16 -13.16 11.36
CA GLY A 154 10.52 -12.65 11.57
C GLY A 154 11.15 -12.04 10.31
N VAL A 155 10.37 -11.30 9.51
CA VAL A 155 10.87 -10.69 8.28
C VAL A 155 11.71 -9.45 8.60
N GLU A 156 12.97 -9.49 8.20
CA GLU A 156 13.97 -8.43 8.42
C GLU A 156 14.43 -7.80 7.10
N GLY A 157 15.09 -6.63 7.18
CA GLY A 157 15.65 -5.93 6.02
C GLY A 157 14.60 -5.24 5.13
N LEU A 158 13.37 -5.09 5.63
CA LEU A 158 12.30 -4.38 4.93
C LEU A 158 12.61 -2.88 4.90
N LEU A 159 12.41 -2.24 3.74
CA LEU A 159 12.48 -0.79 3.61
C LEU A 159 11.17 -0.13 4.03
N SER A 160 11.23 0.80 4.98
CA SER A 160 10.10 1.67 5.38
C SER A 160 9.60 2.53 4.21
N VAL A 161 8.45 3.18 4.34
CA VAL A 161 7.93 4.09 3.31
C VAL A 161 8.93 5.21 3.01
N GLU A 162 9.54 5.79 4.04
CA GLU A 162 10.49 6.90 3.86
C GLU A 162 11.75 6.46 3.11
N GLU A 163 12.37 5.34 3.54
CA GLU A 163 13.52 4.75 2.84
C GLU A 163 13.17 4.36 1.40
N SER A 164 11.91 3.96 1.16
CA SER A 164 11.44 3.63 -0.17
C SER A 164 11.38 4.86 -1.08
N PHE A 165 10.92 6.00 -0.56
CA PHE A 165 10.96 7.25 -1.33
C PHE A 165 12.38 7.74 -1.59
N GLU A 166 13.33 7.49 -0.67
CA GLU A 166 14.75 7.78 -0.91
C GLU A 166 15.30 6.98 -2.09
N VAL A 167 14.95 5.70 -2.19
CA VAL A 167 15.34 4.84 -3.34
C VAL A 167 14.66 5.28 -4.64
N LEU A 168 13.45 5.82 -4.57
CA LEU A 168 12.66 6.25 -5.72
C LEU A 168 12.97 7.67 -6.21
N LYS A 169 13.87 8.40 -5.54
CA LYS A 169 14.34 9.71 -6.00
C LYS A 169 14.97 9.59 -7.39
N SER A 170 14.48 10.40 -8.32
CA SER A 170 15.10 10.65 -9.63
C SER A 170 15.68 12.06 -9.68
#